data_AF-A0A2M9P147-F1
#
_entry.id   AF-A0A2M9P147-F1
#
_cell.length_a   1.000
_cell.length_b   1.000
_cell.length_c   1.000
_cell.angle_alpha   90.00
_cell.angle_beta   90.00
_cell.angle_gamma   90.00
#
_symmetry.space_group_name_H-M   'P 1'
#
loop_
_entity.id
_entity.type
_entity.pdbx_description
1 polymer ?
#
loop_
_entity_poly.entity_id
_entity_poly.type
_entity_poly.pdbx_seq_one_letter_code
_entity_poly.pdbx_strand_id
1 'polypeptide(L)'
;MKPKFNPNKIGSGELRTPVSFYQYTPNDGPEPGEGAVVQVYECFAEVYSASMKDIEILNSGREQQQLKFMNTKNAVTINIRDSIGEYFPDTEHYAELEDDRFSKIIDGQRQYIRFNVIDVRPDLTNNDFITVLLAVIT
;
A
#
# COMPACT_ATOMS: atom_id res chain seq x y z
N MET A 1 -14.91 6.54 -39.49
CA MET A 1 -14.58 5.37 -38.64
C MET A 1 -14.56 5.86 -37.21
N LYS A 2 -15.51 5.45 -36.35
CA LYS A 2 -15.50 5.87 -34.93
C LYS A 2 -14.34 5.14 -34.24
N PRO A 3 -13.48 5.82 -33.47
CA PRO A 3 -12.46 5.13 -32.69
C PRO A 3 -13.17 4.16 -31.74
N LYS A 4 -12.81 2.87 -31.81
CA LYS A 4 -13.29 1.88 -30.85
C LYS A 4 -12.65 2.20 -29.52
N PHE A 5 -13.47 2.52 -28.52
CA PHE A 5 -13.02 2.69 -27.15
C PHE A 5 -12.43 1.36 -26.67
N ASN A 6 -11.14 1.38 -26.33
CA ASN A 6 -10.47 0.25 -25.73
C ASN A 6 -10.45 0.54 -24.23
N PRO A 7 -11.34 -0.06 -23.42
CA PRO A 7 -11.36 0.21 -21.98
C PRO A 7 -10.01 -0.20 -21.39
N ASN A 8 -9.44 0.68 -20.56
CA ASN A 8 -8.28 0.33 -19.74
C ASN A 8 -8.63 -0.92 -18.91
N LYS A 9 -7.63 -1.79 -18.69
CA LYS A 9 -7.82 -3.07 -17.98
C LYS A 9 -8.35 -2.90 -16.56
N ILE A 10 -8.04 -1.76 -15.94
CA ILE A 10 -8.49 -1.39 -14.60
C ILE A 10 -9.42 -0.19 -14.76
N GLY A 11 -10.63 -0.32 -14.25
CA GLY A 11 -11.61 0.76 -14.21
C GLY A 11 -11.99 1.08 -12.77
N SER A 12 -12.70 2.19 -12.57
CA SER A 12 -13.18 2.62 -11.24
C SER A 12 -14.00 1.55 -10.49
N GLY A 13 -14.59 0.57 -11.19
CA GLY A 13 -15.41 -0.48 -10.58
C GLY A 13 -14.64 -1.53 -9.79
N GLU A 14 -13.33 -1.63 -9.98
CA GLU A 14 -12.47 -2.60 -9.28
C GLU A 14 -11.84 -2.03 -8.01
N LEU A 15 -11.86 -0.69 -7.85
CA LEU A 15 -11.43 0.00 -6.63
C LEU A 15 -12.50 -0.11 -5.54
N ARG A 16 -12.51 -1.22 -4.80
CA ARG A 16 -13.57 -1.50 -3.80
C ARG A 16 -13.10 -1.49 -2.36
N THR A 17 -11.79 -1.58 -2.14
CA THR A 17 -11.24 -1.71 -0.79
C THR A 17 -10.79 -0.33 -0.32
N PRO A 18 -11.31 0.20 0.80
CA PRO A 18 -10.77 1.42 1.38
C PRO A 18 -9.35 1.16 1.91
N VAL A 19 -8.46 2.10 1.65
CA VAL A 19 -7.06 2.06 2.06
C VAL A 19 -6.70 3.40 2.65
N SER A 20 -6.20 3.36 3.89
CA SER A 20 -5.72 4.53 4.62
C SER A 20 -4.20 4.49 4.70
N PHE A 21 -3.56 5.58 4.30
CA PHE A 21 -2.12 5.77 4.36
C PHE A 21 -1.73 6.63 5.56
N TYR A 22 -0.62 6.27 6.19
CA TYR A 22 -0.11 6.92 7.38
C TYR A 22 1.39 7.20 7.26
N GLN A 23 1.86 8.22 7.98
CA GLN A 23 3.27 8.56 8.12
C GLN A 23 3.64 8.68 9.60
N TYR A 24 4.84 8.25 9.97
CA TYR A 24 5.42 8.58 11.28
C TYR A 24 5.95 10.01 11.24
N THR A 25 5.41 10.88 12.10
CA THR A 25 6.00 12.20 12.28
C THR A 25 7.05 12.13 13.40
N PRO A 26 8.31 12.49 13.16
CA PRO A 26 9.31 12.52 14.22
C PRO A 26 8.84 13.45 15.34
N ASN A 27 8.97 13.00 16.58
CA ASN A 27 8.59 13.81 17.74
C ASN A 27 9.63 14.92 17.91
N ASP A 28 9.25 16.19 17.70
CA ASP A 28 10.14 17.36 17.79
C ASP A 28 10.40 17.78 19.26
N GLY A 29 10.07 16.90 20.21
CA GLY A 29 10.24 17.10 21.65
C GLY A 29 11.60 16.63 22.16
N PRO A 30 12.07 17.17 23.30
CA PRO A 30 13.32 16.72 23.94
C PRO A 30 13.24 15.30 24.53
N GLU A 31 12.04 14.72 24.60
CA GLU A 31 11.80 13.36 25.06
C GLU A 31 11.93 12.39 23.87
N PRO A 32 12.82 11.38 23.94
CA PRO A 32 12.89 10.33 22.92
C PRO A 32 11.64 9.46 23.01
N GLY A 33 10.63 9.77 22.20
CA GLY A 33 9.38 9.01 22.09
C GLY A 33 9.09 8.61 20.64
N GLU A 34 8.33 7.53 20.46
CA GLU A 34 7.82 7.15 19.15
C GLU A 34 6.93 8.27 18.59
N GLY A 35 7.17 8.60 17.32
CA GLY A 35 6.44 9.63 16.60
C GLY A 35 4.94 9.37 16.50
N ALA A 36 4.14 10.43 16.43
CA ALA A 36 2.71 10.28 16.19
C ALA A 36 2.47 9.73 14.78
N VAL A 37 1.59 8.72 14.67
CA VAL A 37 1.10 8.21 13.39
C VAL A 37 0.00 9.14 12.91
N VAL A 38 0.22 9.80 11.78
CA VAL A 38 -0.75 10.72 11.17
C VAL A 38 -1.28 10.10 9.89
N GLN A 39 -2.60 10.10 9.71
CA GLN A 39 -3.22 9.71 8.44
C GLN A 39 -2.96 10.79 7.41
N VAL A 40 -2.27 10.44 6.33
CA VAL A 40 -1.86 11.38 5.27
C VAL A 40 -2.80 11.35 4.06
N TYR A 41 -3.43 10.20 3.79
CA TYR A 41 -4.31 10.05 2.64
C TYR A 41 -5.25 8.85 2.82
N GLU A 42 -6.43 8.91 2.21
CA GLU A 42 -7.42 7.83 2.19
C GLU A 42 -7.96 7.69 0.78
N CYS A 43 -8.06 6.46 0.29
CA CYS A 43 -8.59 6.21 -1.05
C CYS A 43 -9.15 4.79 -1.20
N PHE A 44 -9.80 4.52 -2.33
CA PHE A 44 -10.19 3.17 -2.70
C PHE A 44 -9.13 2.53 -3.60
N ALA A 45 -8.84 1.26 -3.34
CA ALA A 45 -7.87 0.46 -4.07
C ALA A 45 -8.48 -0.85 -4.58
N GLU A 46 -7.96 -1.32 -5.71
CA GLU A 46 -8.05 -2.71 -6.13
C GLU A 46 -6.94 -3.48 -5.42
N VAL A 47 -7.26 -4.59 -4.78
CA VAL A 47 -6.31 -5.37 -3.96
C VAL A 47 -6.18 -6.76 -4.54
N TYR A 48 -4.95 -7.19 -4.81
CA TYR A 48 -4.67 -8.52 -5.33
C TYR A 48 -3.40 -9.11 -4.70
N SER A 49 -3.24 -10.42 -4.85
CA SER A 49 -2.07 -11.14 -4.33
C SER A 49 -0.80 -10.71 -5.05
N ALA A 50 0.29 -10.55 -4.31
CA ALA A 50 1.60 -10.25 -4.87
C ALA A 50 2.01 -11.30 -5.94
N SER A 51 2.54 -10.82 -7.06
CA SER A 51 2.99 -11.66 -8.17
C SER A 51 4.34 -12.33 -7.86
N MET A 52 4.75 -13.32 -8.64
CA MET A 52 6.08 -13.93 -8.54
C MET A 52 7.20 -12.89 -8.65
N LYS A 53 7.05 -11.88 -9.52
CA LYS A 53 8.01 -10.77 -9.64
C LYS A 53 8.06 -9.92 -8.36
N ASP A 54 6.92 -9.69 -7.74
CA ASP A 54 6.84 -8.93 -6.49
C ASP A 54 7.50 -9.71 -5.34
N ILE A 55 7.27 -11.02 -5.29
CA ILE A 55 7.92 -11.93 -4.34
C ILE A 55 9.45 -11.93 -4.54
N GLU A 56 9.93 -11.91 -5.77
CA GLU A 56 11.36 -11.78 -6.06
C GLU A 56 11.92 -10.45 -5.54
N ILE A 57 11.21 -9.34 -5.73
CA ILE A 57 11.61 -8.02 -5.21
C ILE A 57 11.65 -8.01 -3.68
N LEU A 58 10.64 -8.59 -3.03
CA LEU A 58 10.62 -8.79 -1.58
C LEU A 58 11.78 -9.66 -1.09
N ASN A 59 12.17 -10.65 -1.90
CA ASN A 59 13.28 -11.55 -1.58
C ASN A 59 14.66 -10.98 -1.92
N SER A 60 14.77 -10.06 -2.88
CA SER A 60 16.03 -9.39 -3.25
C SER A 60 16.33 -8.20 -2.33
N GLY A 61 15.30 -7.56 -1.77
CA GLY A 61 15.44 -6.54 -0.72
C GLY A 61 16.04 -7.04 0.60
N ARG A 62 16.28 -8.36 0.72
CA ARG A 62 16.88 -9.04 1.90
C ARG A 62 18.26 -8.54 2.30
N GLU A 63 18.94 -7.78 1.45
CA GLU A 63 20.30 -7.28 1.72
C GLU A 63 20.33 -5.83 2.22
N GLN A 64 19.29 -5.01 1.97
CA GLN A 64 19.33 -3.56 2.30
C GLN A 64 18.51 -3.18 3.54
N GLN A 65 17.47 -3.92 3.88
CA GLN A 65 16.72 -3.73 5.12
C GLN A 65 16.35 -5.11 5.65
N GLN A 66 16.40 -5.29 6.97
CA GLN A 66 16.19 -6.54 7.70
C GLN A 66 14.72 -7.02 7.62
N LEU A 67 14.23 -7.30 6.41
CA LEU A 67 12.83 -7.62 6.15
C LEU A 67 12.68 -9.15 6.14
N LYS A 68 12.39 -9.72 7.31
CA LYS A 68 12.20 -11.17 7.44
C LYS A 68 10.78 -11.53 7.02
N PHE A 69 10.51 -11.56 5.71
CA PHE A 69 9.19 -11.92 5.19
C PHE A 69 8.86 -13.40 5.46
N MET A 70 8.13 -13.66 6.55
CA MET A 70 7.55 -14.97 6.81
C MET A 70 6.21 -15.07 6.05
N ASN A 71 6.25 -15.79 4.94
CA ASN A 71 5.12 -16.35 4.21
C ASN A 71 4.39 -15.40 3.21
N THR A 72 4.04 -15.93 2.04
CA THR A 72 3.35 -15.26 0.91
C THR A 72 1.99 -14.64 1.29
N LYS A 73 1.43 -14.96 2.46
CA LYS A 73 0.18 -14.38 2.98
C LYS A 73 0.34 -12.92 3.45
N ASN A 74 1.56 -12.42 3.56
CA ASN A 74 1.85 -11.13 4.18
C ASN A 74 2.18 -10.02 3.18
N ALA A 75 2.08 -10.31 1.87
CA ALA A 75 2.33 -9.34 0.81
C ALA A 75 1.12 -9.22 -0.11
N VAL A 76 0.72 -7.99 -0.40
CA VAL A 76 -0.38 -7.64 -1.29
C VAL A 76 0.06 -6.53 -2.23
N THR A 77 -0.47 -6.54 -3.44
CA THR A 77 -0.27 -5.44 -4.37
C THR A 77 -1.59 -4.71 -4.51
N ILE A 78 -1.54 -3.39 -4.46
CA ILE A 78 -2.71 -2.53 -4.60
C ILE A 78 -2.57 -1.62 -5.81
N ASN A 79 -3.67 -1.37 -6.51
CA ASN A 79 -3.75 -0.30 -7.49
C ASN A 79 -4.63 0.80 -6.91
N ILE A 80 -4.08 1.99 -6.80
CA ILE A 80 -4.79 3.20 -6.38
C ILE A 80 -4.90 4.16 -7.56
N ARG A 81 -5.88 5.06 -7.53
CA ARG A 81 -5.89 6.18 -8.47
C ARG A 81 -4.71 7.11 -8.20
N ASP A 82 -4.12 7.64 -9.27
CA ASP A 82 -3.21 8.77 -9.15
C ASP A 82 -4.01 10.00 -8.67
N SER A 83 -3.49 10.65 -7.63
CA SER A 83 -4.11 11.84 -7.04
C SER A 83 -3.74 13.14 -7.76
N ILE A 84 -2.84 13.08 -8.76
CA ILE A 84 -2.36 14.24 -9.52
C ILE A 84 -1.73 15.29 -8.58
N GLY A 85 -0.97 14.82 -7.59
CA GLY A 85 -0.14 15.67 -6.74
C GLY A 85 -0.69 15.99 -5.35
N GLU A 86 -1.86 15.49 -4.96
CA GLU A 86 -2.35 15.59 -3.58
C GLU A 86 -1.57 14.64 -2.65
N TYR A 87 -1.31 13.43 -3.12
CA TYR A 87 -0.61 12.38 -2.40
C TYR A 87 0.12 11.44 -3.36
N PHE A 88 1.41 11.21 -3.09
CA PHE A 88 2.19 10.16 -3.74
C PHE A 88 2.66 9.17 -2.68
N PRO A 89 2.37 7.87 -2.81
CA PRO A 89 2.82 6.88 -1.84
C PRO A 89 4.35 6.82 -1.85
N ASP A 90 4.92 6.70 -0.65
CA ASP A 90 6.36 6.62 -0.43
C ASP A 90 6.69 5.43 0.48
N THR A 91 7.94 4.96 0.46
CA THR A 91 8.39 3.81 1.26
C THR A 91 8.41 4.11 2.77
N GLU A 92 8.42 5.38 3.17
CA GLU A 92 8.26 5.80 4.58
C GLU A 92 6.80 5.73 5.06
N HIS A 93 5.85 5.52 4.16
CA HIS A 93 4.43 5.42 4.50
C HIS A 93 4.00 4.00 4.84
N TYR A 94 2.93 3.93 5.61
CA TYR A 94 2.23 2.71 5.98
C TYR A 94 0.85 2.73 5.34
N ALA A 95 0.32 1.56 5.06
CA ALA A 95 -1.03 1.39 4.53
C ALA A 95 -1.82 0.41 5.41
N GLU A 96 -3.06 0.76 5.72
CA GLU A 96 -4.04 -0.14 6.32
C GLU A 96 -5.15 -0.39 5.31
N LEU A 97 -5.46 -1.67 5.08
CA LEU A 97 -6.56 -2.08 4.21
C LEU A 97 -7.79 -2.36 5.06
N GLU A 98 -8.88 -1.65 4.81
CA GLU A 98 -10.14 -1.79 5.54
C GLU A 98 -10.96 -2.99 5.04
N ASP A 99 -10.35 -4.18 5.02
CA ASP A 99 -10.99 -5.44 4.71
C ASP A 99 -10.91 -6.38 5.91
N ASP A 100 -11.97 -7.15 6.15
CA ASP A 100 -12.03 -8.10 7.26
C ASP A 100 -10.88 -9.12 7.21
N ARG A 101 -10.45 -9.52 6.01
CA ARG A 101 -9.35 -10.46 5.78
C ARG A 101 -8.00 -9.94 6.26
N PHE A 102 -7.85 -8.61 6.33
CA PHE A 102 -6.66 -7.94 6.82
C PHE A 102 -6.89 -7.30 8.20
N SER A 103 -7.91 -7.76 8.93
CA SER A 103 -8.20 -7.30 10.28
C SER A 103 -7.97 -8.41 11.31
N LYS A 104 -7.64 -8.02 12.53
CA LYS A 104 -7.57 -8.90 13.70
C LYS A 104 -8.45 -8.32 14.79
N ILE A 105 -9.11 -9.19 15.54
CA ILE A 105 -9.81 -8.78 16.76
C ILE A 105 -8.80 -8.87 17.91
N ILE A 106 -8.50 -7.72 18.51
CA ILE A 106 -7.61 -7.59 19.67
C ILE A 106 -8.43 -6.86 20.73
N ASP A 107 -8.56 -7.47 21.92
CA ASP A 107 -9.32 -6.89 23.04
C ASP A 107 -10.77 -6.48 22.68
N GLY A 108 -11.44 -7.31 21.86
CA GLY A 108 -12.80 -7.03 21.39
C GLY A 108 -12.93 -5.89 20.37
N GLN A 109 -11.83 -5.26 19.97
CA GLN A 109 -11.79 -4.22 18.95
C GLN A 109 -11.19 -4.75 17.64
N ARG A 110 -11.73 -4.29 16.51
CA ARG A 110 -11.16 -4.60 15.19
C ARG A 110 -9.98 -3.68 14.92
N GLN A 111 -8.82 -4.28 14.69
CA GLN A 111 -7.61 -3.57 14.30
C GLN A 111 -7.12 -4.09 12.96
N TYR A 112 -6.89 -3.19 12.01
CA TYR A 112 -6.36 -3.54 10.69
C TYR A 112 -4.86 -3.76 10.77
N ILE A 113 -4.37 -4.67 9.92
CA ILE A 113 -2.94 -4.94 9.79
C ILE A 113 -2.30 -3.76 9.07
N ARG A 114 -1.21 -3.24 9.65
CA ARG A 114 -0.35 -2.24 9.00
C ARG A 114 0.61 -2.90 8.04
N PHE A 115 0.56 -2.48 6.80
CA PHE A 115 1.51 -2.86 5.77
C PHE A 115 2.49 -1.72 5.55
N ASN A 116 3.73 -2.07 5.22
CA ASN A 116 4.73 -1.11 4.78
C ASN A 116 4.67 -0.99 3.28
N VAL A 117 4.90 0.21 2.77
CA VAL A 117 5.08 0.45 1.34
C VAL A 117 6.50 0.00 0.97
N ILE A 118 6.61 -1.03 0.15
CA ILE A 118 7.90 -1.58 -0.27
C ILE A 118 8.36 -0.97 -1.59
N ASP A 119 7.43 -0.84 -2.52
CA ASP A 119 7.74 -0.39 -3.87
C ASP A 119 6.53 0.34 -4.46
N VAL A 120 6.80 1.39 -5.23
CA VAL A 120 5.79 2.28 -5.81
C VAL A 120 6.08 2.40 -7.30
N ARG A 121 5.12 1.98 -8.11
CA ARG A 121 5.24 1.87 -9.56
C ARG A 121 4.17 2.73 -10.23
N PRO A 122 4.48 4.00 -10.53
CA PRO A 122 3.64 4.81 -11.39
C PRO A 122 3.73 4.30 -12.84
N ASP A 123 2.62 4.26 -13.55
CA ASP A 123 2.62 4.00 -14.99
C ASP A 123 2.91 5.32 -15.74
N LEU A 124 4.07 5.39 -16.39
CA LEU A 124 4.53 6.58 -17.12
C LEU A 124 3.74 6.85 -18.41
N THR A 125 2.98 5.87 -18.89
CA THR A 125 2.19 5.97 -20.13
C THR A 125 0.76 6.39 -19.83
N ASN A 126 0.17 5.88 -18.73
CA ASN A 126 -1.15 6.26 -18.26
C ASN A 126 -1.08 6.61 -16.77
N ASN A 127 -1.19 7.90 -16.45
CA ASN A 127 -1.21 8.41 -15.08
C ASN A 127 -2.59 8.28 -14.40
N ASP A 128 -3.37 7.26 -14.76
CA ASP A 128 -4.69 7.01 -14.14
C ASP A 128 -4.52 6.28 -12.79
N PHE A 129 -3.52 5.42 -12.70
CA PHE A 129 -3.32 4.52 -11.57
C PHE A 129 -1.85 4.37 -11.18
N ILE A 130 -1.63 4.11 -9.90
CA ILE A 130 -0.34 3.81 -9.31
C ILE A 130 -0.43 2.40 -8.70
N THR A 131 0.50 1.54 -9.07
CA THR A 131 0.63 0.22 -8.45
C THR A 131 1.58 0.31 -7.26
N VAL A 132 1.14 -0.14 -6.10
CA VAL A 132 1.92 -0.13 -4.86
C VAL A 132 2.05 -1.54 -4.32
N LEU A 133 3.27 -1.95 -4.01
CA LEU A 133 3.56 -3.21 -3.35
C LEU A 133 3.61 -2.99 -1.83
N LEU A 134 2.76 -3.71 -1.12
CA LEU A 134 2.62 -3.65 0.31
C LEU A 134 3.06 -4.97 0.95
N ALA A 135 3.80 -4.89 2.05
CA ALA A 135 4.17 -6.08 2.80
C ALA A 135 4.27 -5.83 4.31
N VAL A 136 3.89 -6.84 5.09
CA VAL A 136 4.13 -6.85 6.53
C VAL A 136 5.57 -7.24 6.78
N ILE A 137 6.30 -6.35 7.45
CA ILE A 137 7.65 -6.59 7.91
C ILE A 137 7.54 -7.11 9.35
N THR A 138 8.23 -8.19 9.66
CA THR A 138 8.32 -8.76 11.01
C THR A 138 9.78 -8.95 11.38
#